data_AF-A0A2E0SI53-F1
#
_entry.id   AF-A0A2E0SI53-F1
#
_cell.length_a   1.000
_cell.length_b   1.000
_cell.length_c   1.000
_cell.angle_alpha   90.00
_cell.angle_beta   90.00
_cell.angle_gamma   90.00
#
_symmetry.space_group_name_H-M   'P 1'
#
loop_
_entity.id
_entity.type
_entity.pdbx_description
1 polymer ?
#
loop_
_entity_poly.entity_id
_entity_poly.type
_entity_poly.pdbx_seq_one_letter_code
_entity_poly.pdbx_strand_id
1 'polypeptide(L)' 'MSDQINSAEEENFEEISSDEVDRVVSNLEALAETVESENIRCYLEEAMNSIYYLVYDDEDFEDEVADAA' A
#
# COMPACT_ATOMS: atom_id res chain seq x y z
N MET A 1 -4.91 28.09 6.70
CA MET A 1 -5.60 26.82 7.05
C MET A 1 -5.86 26.17 5.71
N SER A 2 -5.11 25.17 5.25
CA SER A 2 -4.97 23.89 5.97
C SER A 2 -3.79 22.99 5.52
N ASP A 3 -2.74 23.51 4.85
CA ASP A 3 -1.65 22.65 4.34
C ASP A 3 -0.54 22.38 5.38
N GLN A 4 -0.92 22.11 6.64
CA GLN A 4 0.03 21.93 7.75
C GLN A 4 -0.35 20.75 8.66
N ILE A 5 -1.01 19.75 8.09
CA ILE A 5 -1.18 18.42 8.70
C ILE A 5 -0.70 17.43 7.65
N ASN A 6 0.59 17.04 7.69
CA ASN A 6 1.00 15.63 7.51
C ASN A 6 2.50 15.35 7.44
N SER A 7 3.39 16.27 7.06
CA SER A 7 4.81 15.88 6.88
C SER A 7 5.53 15.43 8.16
N ALA A 8 5.03 15.78 9.36
CA ALA A 8 5.60 15.32 10.62
C ALA A 8 5.01 13.99 11.13
N GLU A 9 3.88 13.54 10.57
CA GLU A 9 3.26 12.24 10.91
C GLU A 9 3.67 11.15 9.91
N GLU A 10 3.96 11.50 8.66
CA GLU A 10 4.50 10.58 7.65
C GLU A 10 5.87 9.99 8.06
N GLU A 11 6.70 10.73 8.79
CA GLU A 11 8.00 10.24 9.30
C GLU A 11 7.91 9.41 10.62
N ASN A 12 6.69 9.13 11.14
CA ASN A 12 6.51 8.40 12.40
C ASN A 12 5.97 6.96 12.24
N PHE A 13 5.77 6.48 11.01
CA PHE A 13 5.39 5.10 10.77
C PHE A 13 6.62 4.21 10.60
N GLU A 14 6.54 2.99 11.12
CA GLU A 14 7.58 1.98 10.92
C GLU A 14 7.62 1.59 9.43
N GLU A 15 8.82 1.61 8.83
CA GLU A 15 9.04 1.11 7.47
C GLU A 15 8.66 -0.37 7.39
N ILE A 16 7.86 -0.75 6.40
CA ILE A 16 7.44 -2.14 6.22
C ILE A 16 8.48 -2.90 5.41
N SER A 17 8.90 -4.07 5.89
CA SER A 17 9.80 -4.93 5.13
C SER A 17 9.08 -5.73 4.05
N SER A 18 9.80 -6.11 2.99
CA SER A 18 9.28 -6.99 1.93
C SER A 18 8.75 -8.33 2.48
N ASP A 19 9.44 -8.93 3.46
CA ASP A 19 9.00 -10.16 4.14
C ASP A 19 7.65 -9.98 4.87
N GLU A 20 7.42 -8.80 5.45
CA GLU A 20 6.15 -8.47 6.11
C GLU A 20 5.03 -8.28 5.10
N VAL A 21 5.29 -7.60 3.98
CA VAL A 21 4.35 -7.47 2.87
C VAL A 21 3.94 -8.83 2.33
N ASP A 22 4.89 -9.71 2.04
CA ASP A 22 4.63 -11.07 1.53
C ASP A 22 3.74 -11.87 2.49
N ARG A 23 4.00 -11.76 3.79
CA ARG A 23 3.19 -12.42 4.83
C ARG A 23 1.77 -11.86 4.89
N VAL A 24 1.61 -10.55 4.77
CA VAL A 24 0.30 -9.89 4.81
C VAL A 24 -0.52 -10.25 3.57
N VAL A 25 0.07 -10.16 2.38
CA VAL A 25 -0.56 -10.53 1.11
C VAL A 25 -1.01 -12.00 1.16
N SER A 26 -0.14 -12.92 1.58
CA SER A 26 -0.49 -14.34 1.72
C SER A 26 -1.70 -14.59 2.62
N ASN A 27 -1.82 -13.83 3.73
CA ASN A 27 -2.96 -13.96 4.63
C ASN A 27 -4.25 -13.35 4.04
N LEU A 28 -4.14 -12.28 3.27
CA LEU A 28 -5.26 -11.65 2.58
C LEU A 28 -5.78 -12.52 1.44
N GLU A 29 -4.88 -13.20 0.70
CA GLU A 29 -5.26 -14.20 -0.31
C GLU A 29 -6.04 -15.35 0.32
N ALA A 30 -5.49 -15.94 1.40
CA ALA A 30 -6.16 -17.02 2.12
C ALA A 30 -7.53 -16.57 2.68
N LEU A 31 -7.64 -15.33 3.15
CA LEU A 31 -8.92 -14.77 3.58
C LEU A 31 -9.89 -14.63 2.39
N ALA A 32 -9.44 -14.07 1.27
CA ALA A 32 -10.24 -13.88 0.08
C ALA A 32 -10.82 -15.19 -0.45
N GLU A 33 -10.05 -16.29 -0.40
CA GLU A 33 -10.52 -17.64 -0.77
C GLU A 33 -11.68 -18.14 0.09
N THR A 34 -11.77 -17.72 1.35
CA THR A 34 -12.82 -18.14 2.29
C THR A 34 -14.05 -17.24 2.29
N VAL A 35 -13.98 -16.08 1.63
CA VAL A 35 -15.03 -15.06 1.66
C VAL A 35 -16.00 -15.25 0.50
N GLU A 36 -17.26 -15.51 0.82
CA GLU A 36 -18.30 -15.68 -0.20
C GLU A 36 -18.73 -14.36 -0.85
N SER A 37 -18.69 -13.26 -0.09
CA SER A 37 -19.10 -11.93 -0.55
C SER A 37 -18.14 -11.35 -1.59
N GLU A 38 -18.64 -11.13 -2.80
CA GLU A 38 -17.87 -10.54 -3.90
C GLU A 38 -17.33 -9.14 -3.56
N ASN A 39 -18.14 -8.28 -2.94
CA ASN A 39 -17.70 -6.96 -2.53
C ASN A 39 -16.50 -7.02 -1.57
N ILE A 40 -16.51 -7.97 -0.63
CA ILE A 40 -15.42 -8.12 0.33
C ILE A 40 -14.17 -8.67 -0.38
N ARG A 41 -14.32 -9.60 -1.33
CA ARG A 41 -13.21 -10.08 -2.16
C ARG A 41 -12.56 -8.93 -2.95
N CYS A 42 -13.34 -8.05 -3.58
CA CYS A 42 -12.79 -6.88 -4.28
C CYS A 42 -11.99 -5.97 -3.35
N TYR A 43 -12.49 -5.70 -2.14
CA TYR A 43 -11.74 -4.88 -1.17
C TYR A 43 -10.44 -5.54 -0.72
N LEU A 44 -10.42 -6.87 -0.57
CA LEU A 44 -9.20 -7.61 -0.22
C LEU A 44 -8.18 -7.57 -1.36
N GLU A 45 -8.63 -7.70 -2.60
CA GLU A 45 -7.78 -7.57 -3.80
C GLU A 45 -7.19 -6.17 -3.94
N GLU A 46 -7.99 -5.11 -3.76
CA GLU A 46 -7.51 -3.73 -3.75
C GLU A 46 -6.48 -3.51 -2.63
N ALA A 47 -6.74 -4.02 -1.42
CA ALA A 47 -5.82 -3.89 -0.30
C ALA A 47 -4.47 -4.59 -0.55
N MET A 48 -4.49 -5.80 -1.13
CA MET A 48 -3.26 -6.52 -1.50
C MET A 48 -2.41 -5.72 -2.49
N ASN A 49 -3.04 -5.15 -3.52
CA ASN A 49 -2.34 -4.31 -4.49
C ASN A 49 -1.74 -3.06 -3.82
N SER A 50 -2.53 -2.33 -3.02
CA SER A 50 -2.03 -1.14 -2.31
C SER A 50 -0.85 -1.45 -1.39
N ILE A 51 -0.87 -2.59 -0.70
CA ILE A 51 0.22 -3.01 0.18
C ILE A 51 1.45 -3.41 -0.62
N TYR A 52 1.27 -4.04 -1.80
CA TYR A 52 2.39 -4.36 -2.69
C TYR A 52 3.11 -3.10 -3.15
N TYR A 53 2.37 -2.05 -3.52
CA TYR A 53 2.97 -0.78 -3.93
C TYR A 53 3.82 -0.12 -2.81
N LEU A 54 3.54 -0.35 -1.53
CA LEU A 54 4.35 0.22 -0.44
C LEU A 54 5.82 -0.23 -0.42
N VAL A 55 6.16 -1.34 -1.07
CA VAL A 55 7.55 -1.84 -1.15
C VAL A 55 8.15 -1.66 -2.55
N TYR A 56 7.30 -1.57 -3.57
CA TYR A 56 7.73 -1.60 -4.96
C TYR A 56 7.50 -0.28 -5.74
N ASP A 57 6.73 0.69 -5.21
CA ASP A 57 6.56 2.03 -5.84
C ASP A 57 7.64 3.05 -5.44
N ASP A 58 8.54 2.71 -4.50
CA ASP A 58 9.68 3.60 -4.15
C ASP A 58 10.69 3.77 -5.30
N GLU A 59 10.58 3.02 -6.40
CA GLU A 59 11.46 3.17 -7.58
C GLU A 59 10.89 4.05 -8.72
N ASP A 60 9.59 4.39 -8.74
CA ASP A 60 8.98 4.99 -9.95
C ASP A 60 8.14 6.28 -9.75
N PHE A 61 7.85 6.75 -8.53
CA PHE A 61 7.00 7.95 -8.33
C PHE A 61 7.72 9.30 -8.18
N GLU A 62 9.04 9.35 -8.02
CA GLU A 62 9.77 10.62 -7.89
C GLU A 62 10.34 11.18 -9.22
N ASP A 63 10.47 10.38 -10.28
CA ASP A 63 11.13 10.82 -11.52
C ASP A 63 10.19 11.43 -12.59
N GLU A 64 8.86 11.30 -12.48
CA GLU A 64 7.92 11.90 -13.46
C GLU A 64 7.53 13.36 -13.17
N VAL A 65 7.85 13.91 -12.00
CA VAL A 65 7.54 15.32 -11.66
C VAL A 65 8.70 16.30 -11.85
N ALA A 66 9.90 15.80 -12.19
CA ALA A 66 11.11 16.62 -12.32
C ALA A 66 11.43 17.10 -13.75
N ASP A 67 10.84 16.51 -14.80
CA ASP A 67 11.18 16.83 -16.21
C ASP A 67 10.14 17.76 -16.90
N ALA A 68 9.27 18.42 -16.12
CA ALA A 68 8.28 19.37 -16.62
C ALA A 68 8.47 20.82 -16.10
N ALA A 69 9.69 21.19 -15.65
CA ALA A 69 10.02 22.53 -15.17
C ALA A 69 11.16 23.20 -15.97
#